data_AF-A0A954SBZ4-F1
#
_entry.id   AF-A0A954SBZ4-F1
#
_cell.length_a   1.000
_cell.length_b   1.000
_cell.length_c   1.000
_cell.angle_alpha   90.00
_cell.angle_beta   90.00
_cell.angle_gamma   90.00
#
_symmetry.space_group_name_H-M   'P 1'
#
loop_
_entity.id
_entity.type
_entity.pdbx_description
1 polymer ?
#
loop_
_entity_poly.entity_id
_entity_poly.type
_entity_poly.pdbx_seq_one_letter_code
_entity_poly.pdbx_strand_id
1 'polypeptide(L)'
;MTVRRTAMGLALGLMLTSGCHSLHTCVSEQIIACRNHEEAKMAWWSCEEYYYDCEPHLHDFGLGFQAGYQAIANGGDGCPPTMPPQKYWGVCYQSCEGREKVVSWYNGYSHGVSVALQDGVQNRNQIVTAMELYPRCQTVTEVTLPGADQPGTGSLIAPQPDAQLEPPQPLTPVEPEGPALVPPAY
;
A
#
# COMPACT_ATOMS: atom_id res chain seq x y z
N MET A 1 29.56 -3.14 -41.86
CA MET A 1 28.55 -2.15 -41.43
C MET A 1 27.31 -2.87 -40.88
N THR A 2 27.41 -3.54 -39.74
CA THR A 2 26.29 -4.39 -39.22
C THR A 2 26.13 -4.33 -37.70
N VAL A 3 27.16 -3.90 -36.97
CA VAL A 3 27.17 -3.88 -35.49
C VAL A 3 26.41 -2.68 -34.90
N ARG A 4 26.28 -1.56 -35.64
CA ARG A 4 25.59 -0.35 -35.15
C ARG A 4 24.07 -0.42 -35.18
N ARG A 5 23.47 -1.30 -35.99
CA ARG A 5 22.01 -1.42 -36.13
C ARG A 5 21.38 -2.34 -35.09
N THR A 6 22.13 -3.32 -34.59
CA THR A 6 21.66 -4.26 -33.54
C THR A 6 21.66 -3.63 -32.16
N ALA A 7 22.66 -2.80 -31.83
CA ALA A 7 22.73 -2.09 -30.53
C ALA A 7 21.56 -1.11 -30.32
N MET A 8 21.09 -0.46 -31.39
CA MET A 8 19.98 0.50 -31.33
C MET A 8 18.61 -0.19 -31.18
N GLY A 9 18.45 -1.42 -31.68
CA GLY A 9 17.25 -2.23 -31.45
C GLY A 9 17.15 -2.77 -30.01
N LEU A 10 18.28 -3.10 -29.39
CA LEU A 10 18.33 -3.57 -28.01
C LEU A 10 18.06 -2.45 -26.99
N ALA A 11 18.49 -1.22 -27.28
CA ALA A 11 18.24 -0.06 -26.43
C ALA A 11 16.76 0.42 -26.45
N LEU A 12 16.04 0.21 -27.55
CA LEU A 12 14.62 0.56 -27.65
C LEU A 12 13.70 -0.50 -26.99
N GLY A 13 14.14 -1.76 -26.92
CA GLY A 13 13.43 -2.84 -26.23
C GLY A 13 13.47 -2.73 -24.70
N LEU A 14 14.52 -2.13 -24.14
CA LEU A 14 14.69 -1.97 -22.69
C LEU A 14 13.83 -0.83 -22.09
N MET A 15 13.29 0.08 -22.91
CA MET A 15 12.41 1.16 -22.45
C MET A 15 10.93 0.73 -22.32
N LEU A 16 10.54 -0.37 -22.95
CA LEU A 16 9.15 -0.85 -22.98
C LEU A 16 8.81 -1.78 -21.82
N THR A 17 9.79 -2.48 -21.25
CA THR A 17 9.55 -3.40 -20.12
C THR A 17 9.53 -2.70 -18.76
N SER A 18 10.20 -1.55 -18.63
CA SER A 18 10.10 -0.69 -17.43
C SER A 18 8.74 0.01 -17.31
N GLY A 19 8.00 0.15 -18.43
CA GLY A 19 6.73 0.87 -18.48
C GLY A 19 5.55 0.15 -17.80
N CYS A 20 5.47 -1.18 -17.88
CA CYS A 20 4.31 -1.91 -17.33
C CYS A 20 4.23 -1.87 -15.80
N HIS A 21 5.37 -1.95 -15.11
CA HIS A 21 5.40 -1.86 -13.65
C HIS A 21 5.07 -0.44 -13.17
N SER A 22 5.61 0.59 -13.83
CA SER A 22 5.34 1.99 -13.50
C SER A 22 3.87 2.38 -13.71
N LEU A 23 3.21 1.86 -14.75
CA LEU A 23 1.78 2.10 -14.97
C LEU A 23 0.91 1.45 -13.90
N HIS A 24 1.21 0.20 -13.51
CA HIS A 24 0.47 -0.49 -12.45
C HIS A 24 0.58 0.28 -11.13
N THR A 25 1.80 0.63 -10.70
CA THR A 25 2.00 1.40 -9.46
C THR A 25 1.30 2.76 -9.53
N CYS A 26 1.40 3.48 -10.64
CA CYS A 26 0.71 4.76 -10.83
C CYS A 26 -0.81 4.64 -10.66
N VAL A 27 -1.42 3.63 -11.28
CA VAL A 27 -2.87 3.40 -11.18
C VAL A 27 -3.26 2.97 -9.76
N SER A 28 -2.48 2.10 -9.12
CA SER A 28 -2.73 1.67 -7.73
C SER A 28 -2.68 2.86 -6.76
N GLU A 29 -1.66 3.70 -6.84
CA GLU A 29 -1.53 4.91 -6.01
C GLU A 29 -2.72 5.85 -6.21
N GLN A 30 -3.15 6.05 -7.46
CA GLN A 30 -4.30 6.91 -7.75
C GLN A 30 -5.60 6.34 -7.18
N ILE A 31 -5.80 5.02 -7.24
CA ILE A 31 -6.99 4.37 -6.66
C ILE A 31 -7.00 4.54 -5.13
N ILE A 32 -5.86 4.32 -4.48
CA ILE A 32 -5.72 4.51 -3.02
C ILE A 32 -5.99 5.96 -2.64
N ALA A 33 -5.41 6.92 -3.38
CA ALA A 33 -5.61 8.35 -3.14
C ALA A 33 -7.09 8.75 -3.29
N CYS A 34 -7.77 8.29 -4.35
CA CYS A 34 -9.20 8.52 -4.55
C CYS A 34 -10.04 7.93 -3.40
N ARG A 35 -9.78 6.68 -2.99
CA ARG A 35 -10.49 6.05 -1.88
C ARG A 35 -10.34 6.87 -0.59
N ASN A 36 -9.11 7.22 -0.23
CA ASN A 36 -8.83 7.96 1.01
C ASN A 36 -9.44 9.36 1.00
N HIS A 37 -9.49 10.00 -0.18
CA HIS A 37 -10.15 11.28 -0.37
C HIS A 37 -11.66 11.21 -0.18
N GLU A 38 -12.32 10.21 -0.76
CA GLU A 38 -13.76 10.03 -0.59
C GLU A 38 -14.12 9.64 0.84
N GLU A 39 -13.32 8.80 1.51
CA GLU A 39 -13.53 8.48 2.93
C GLU A 39 -13.44 9.70 3.83
N ALA A 40 -12.44 10.57 3.60
CA ALA A 40 -12.31 11.81 4.35
C ALA A 40 -13.54 12.74 4.17
N LYS A 41 -14.08 12.84 2.95
CA LYS A 41 -15.33 13.59 2.70
C LYS A 41 -16.53 12.98 3.40
N MET A 42 -16.69 11.67 3.32
CA MET A 42 -17.79 10.97 3.96
C MET A 42 -17.74 11.11 5.49
N ALA A 43 -16.55 11.00 6.08
CA ALA A 43 -16.34 11.24 7.50
C ALA A 43 -16.71 12.67 7.89
N TRP A 44 -16.32 13.66 7.09
CA TRP A 44 -16.72 15.05 7.29
C TRP A 44 -18.25 15.21 7.24
N TRP A 45 -18.92 14.75 6.18
CA TRP A 45 -20.38 14.86 6.05
C TRP A 45 -21.13 14.15 7.17
N SER A 46 -20.59 13.07 7.71
CA SER A 46 -21.19 12.36 8.84
C SER A 46 -21.16 13.14 10.15
N CYS A 47 -20.31 14.16 10.27
CA CYS A 47 -20.10 14.88 11.53
C CYS A 47 -20.14 16.41 11.42
N GLU A 48 -20.28 16.98 10.22
CA GLU A 48 -20.21 18.43 9.99
C GLU A 48 -21.24 19.22 10.80
N GLU A 49 -22.44 18.64 11.01
CA GLU A 49 -23.52 19.25 11.78
C GLU A 49 -23.11 19.59 13.23
N TYR A 50 -22.22 18.79 13.83
CA TYR A 50 -21.74 19.03 15.20
C TYR A 50 -20.90 20.30 15.35
N TYR A 51 -20.46 20.89 14.23
CA TYR A 51 -19.57 22.04 14.21
C TYR A 51 -20.28 23.35 13.84
N TYR A 52 -21.55 23.32 13.46
CA TYR A 52 -22.27 24.50 12.94
C TYR A 52 -22.33 25.66 13.93
N ASP A 53 -22.51 25.36 15.23
CA ASP A 53 -22.67 26.40 16.26
C ASP A 53 -21.34 26.86 16.88
N CYS A 54 -20.26 26.09 16.71
CA CYS A 54 -18.99 26.34 17.40
C CYS A 54 -17.86 26.80 16.47
N GLU A 55 -18.00 26.64 15.15
CA GLU A 55 -16.97 26.98 14.18
C GLU A 55 -17.45 28.05 13.18
N PRO A 56 -16.98 29.30 13.31
CA PRO A 56 -17.43 30.41 12.45
C PRO A 56 -16.98 30.26 10.99
N HIS A 57 -15.85 29.59 10.75
CA HIS A 57 -15.30 29.37 9.40
C HIS A 57 -15.43 27.90 8.99
N LEU A 58 -16.63 27.34 9.14
CA LEU A 58 -16.94 25.92 8.94
C LEU A 58 -16.40 25.34 7.62
N HIS A 59 -16.42 26.10 6.53
CA HIS A 59 -15.87 25.65 5.25
C HIS A 59 -14.37 25.37 5.32
N ASP A 60 -13.60 26.30 5.89
CA ASP A 60 -12.16 26.15 6.05
C ASP A 60 -11.81 25.06 7.08
N PHE A 61 -12.60 24.96 8.14
CA PHE A 61 -12.52 23.85 9.09
C PHE A 61 -12.72 22.49 8.42
N GLY A 62 -13.79 22.32 7.63
CA GLY A 62 -14.08 21.06 6.93
C GLY A 62 -12.97 20.66 5.95
N LEU A 63 -12.36 21.65 5.28
CA LEU A 63 -11.18 21.41 4.42
C LEU A 63 -9.96 20.98 5.22
N GLY A 64 -9.80 21.51 6.43
CA GLY A 64 -8.81 21.08 7.40
C GLY A 64 -9.04 19.64 7.84
N PHE A 65 -10.28 19.35 8.26
CA PHE A 65 -10.73 18.05 8.72
C PHE A 65 -10.43 16.97 7.67
N GLN A 66 -10.86 17.18 6.43
CA GLN A 66 -10.61 16.23 5.36
C GLN A 66 -9.12 16.00 5.13
N ALA A 67 -8.29 17.05 5.18
CA ALA A 67 -6.85 16.93 5.02
C ALA A 67 -6.19 16.14 6.17
N GLY A 68 -6.60 16.40 7.42
CA GLY A 68 -6.09 15.66 8.59
C GLY A 68 -6.51 14.19 8.58
N TYR A 69 -7.77 13.92 8.22
CA TYR A 69 -8.27 12.56 8.07
C TYR A 69 -7.52 11.79 6.98
N GLN A 70 -7.36 12.42 5.81
CA GLN A 70 -6.64 11.85 4.68
C GLN A 70 -5.16 11.62 5.00
N ALA A 71 -4.53 12.48 5.81
CA ALA A 71 -3.14 12.29 6.23
C ALA A 71 -2.95 10.96 6.99
N ILE A 72 -3.84 10.65 7.93
CA ILE A 72 -3.83 9.36 8.65
C ILE A 72 -4.19 8.20 7.70
N ALA A 73 -5.21 8.36 6.86
CA ALA A 73 -5.59 7.32 5.90
C ALA A 73 -4.48 6.99 4.90
N ASN A 74 -3.59 7.96 4.60
CA ASN A 74 -2.40 7.77 3.77
C ASN A 74 -1.22 7.14 4.53
N GLY A 75 -1.33 6.88 5.84
CA GLY A 75 -0.26 6.34 6.67
C GLY A 75 0.68 7.40 7.25
N GLY A 76 0.27 8.67 7.28
CA GLY A 76 0.99 9.75 7.94
C GLY A 76 0.90 9.69 9.47
N ASP A 77 1.71 10.51 10.13
CA ASP A 77 1.81 10.58 11.61
C ASP A 77 0.73 11.47 12.27
N GLY A 78 -0.09 12.14 11.46
CA GLY A 78 -1.12 13.08 11.95
C GLY A 78 -0.57 14.43 12.37
N CYS A 79 0.73 14.70 12.17
CA CYS A 79 1.27 16.02 12.45
C CYS A 79 0.74 17.03 11.41
N PRO A 80 0.32 18.23 11.84
CA PRO A 80 -0.10 19.27 10.90
C PRO A 80 1.09 19.77 10.07
N PRO A 81 0.88 20.12 8.79
CA PRO A 81 1.95 20.64 7.96
C PRO A 81 2.42 22.01 8.47
N THR A 82 3.72 22.29 8.35
CA THR A 82 4.33 23.55 8.79
C THR A 82 3.70 24.77 8.13
N MET A 83 3.30 24.64 6.87
CA MET A 83 2.63 25.69 6.11
C MET A 83 1.23 25.23 5.72
N PRO A 84 0.23 26.11 5.76
CA PRO A 84 -1.12 25.76 5.30
C PRO A 84 -1.10 25.54 3.79
N PRO A 85 -2.15 24.94 3.20
CA PRO A 85 -2.27 24.78 1.75
C PRO A 85 -2.10 26.09 0.99
N GLN A 86 -1.58 26.01 -0.24
CA GLN A 86 -1.21 27.19 -1.06
C GLN A 86 -2.36 28.20 -1.26
N LYS A 87 -3.62 27.73 -1.25
CA LYS A 87 -4.79 28.62 -1.35
C LYS A 87 -4.83 29.69 -0.24
N TYR A 88 -4.22 29.44 0.91
CA TYR A 88 -4.15 30.35 2.04
C TYR A 88 -2.95 31.33 1.97
N TRP A 89 -2.10 31.26 0.95
CA TRP A 89 -0.90 32.10 0.87
C TRP A 89 -1.16 33.47 0.26
N GLY A 90 -2.36 33.68 -0.30
CA GLY A 90 -2.76 34.94 -0.92
C GLY A 90 -2.87 36.10 0.07
N VAL A 91 -2.77 37.33 -0.43
CA VAL A 91 -2.86 38.56 0.37
C VAL A 91 -4.17 38.66 1.17
N CYS A 92 -5.27 38.10 0.65
CA CYS A 92 -6.56 38.06 1.33
C CYS A 92 -6.51 37.34 2.70
N TYR A 93 -5.60 36.38 2.88
CA TYR A 93 -5.43 35.63 4.12
C TYR A 93 -4.47 36.28 5.13
N GLN A 94 -3.87 37.43 4.79
CA GLN A 94 -3.01 38.21 5.70
C GLN A 94 -3.82 39.17 6.60
N SER A 95 -5.12 39.32 6.33
CA SER A 95 -6.06 40.09 7.16
C SER A 95 -6.42 39.35 8.46
N CYS A 96 -7.06 40.02 9.42
CA CYS A 96 -7.51 39.38 10.67
C CYS A 96 -8.46 38.20 10.38
N GLU A 97 -9.50 38.41 9.59
CA GLU A 97 -10.45 37.36 9.19
C GLU A 97 -9.75 36.25 8.39
N GLY A 98 -8.83 36.63 7.51
CA GLY A 98 -8.01 35.69 6.75
C GLY A 98 -7.20 34.75 7.63
N ARG A 99 -6.59 35.28 8.68
CA ARG A 99 -5.84 34.48 9.66
C ARG A 99 -6.75 33.56 10.46
N GLU A 100 -7.96 33.99 10.80
CA GLU A 100 -8.95 33.13 11.47
C GLU A 100 -9.34 31.92 10.60
N LYS A 101 -9.50 32.09 9.29
CA LYS A 101 -9.75 30.98 8.35
C LYS A 101 -8.60 29.97 8.32
N VAL A 102 -7.36 30.47 8.36
CA VAL A 102 -6.17 29.61 8.45
C VAL A 102 -6.14 28.84 9.77
N VAL A 103 -6.47 29.50 10.89
CA VAL A 103 -6.57 28.85 12.21
C VAL A 103 -7.66 27.78 12.21
N SER A 104 -8.83 28.10 11.66
CA SER A 104 -9.96 27.19 11.51
C SER A 104 -9.57 25.93 10.71
N TRP A 105 -8.83 26.10 9.61
CA TRP A 105 -8.27 24.97 8.85
C TRP A 105 -7.35 24.08 9.70
N TYR A 106 -6.46 24.65 10.52
CA TYR A 106 -5.59 23.86 11.40
C TYR A 106 -6.38 23.16 12.53
N ASN A 107 -7.39 23.81 13.10
CA ASN A 107 -8.28 23.19 14.09
C ASN A 107 -9.01 21.98 13.50
N GLY A 108 -9.56 22.17 12.29
CA GLY A 108 -10.17 21.11 11.50
C GLY A 108 -9.21 19.96 11.27
N TYR A 109 -7.97 20.24 10.88
CA TYR A 109 -6.94 19.20 10.67
C TYR A 109 -6.74 18.32 11.90
N SER A 110 -6.55 18.91 13.09
CA SER A 110 -6.39 18.15 14.34
C SER A 110 -7.62 17.31 14.67
N HIS A 111 -8.82 17.80 14.39
CA HIS A 111 -10.06 17.04 14.57
C HIS A 111 -10.16 15.88 13.57
N GLY A 112 -9.85 16.12 12.30
CA GLY A 112 -9.86 15.10 11.25
C GLY A 112 -8.90 13.95 11.56
N VAL A 113 -7.70 14.28 12.05
CA VAL A 113 -6.74 13.27 12.57
C VAL A 113 -7.36 12.46 13.70
N SER A 114 -7.96 13.13 14.69
CA SER A 114 -8.56 12.44 15.84
C SER A 114 -9.67 11.47 15.43
N VAL A 115 -10.54 11.87 14.51
CA VAL A 115 -11.61 11.01 13.98
C VAL A 115 -11.04 9.85 13.16
N ALA A 116 -10.04 10.10 12.31
CA ALA A 116 -9.39 9.05 11.54
C ALA A 116 -8.76 7.96 12.42
N LEU A 117 -8.13 8.37 13.53
CA LEU A 117 -7.59 7.43 14.52
C LEU A 117 -8.71 6.61 15.19
N GLN A 118 -9.85 7.22 15.51
CA GLN A 118 -11.01 6.53 16.07
C GLN A 118 -11.63 5.54 15.08
N ASP A 119 -11.70 5.91 13.81
CA ASP A 119 -12.19 5.06 12.72
C ASP A 119 -11.20 3.93 12.36
N GLY A 120 -9.96 3.98 12.87
CA GLY A 120 -8.94 2.98 12.63
C GLY A 120 -8.37 2.98 11.21
N VAL A 121 -8.44 4.10 10.49
CA VAL A 121 -8.01 4.16 9.08
C VAL A 121 -6.47 4.16 8.90
N GLN A 122 -5.72 4.36 9.97
CA GLN A 122 -4.24 4.42 9.97
C GLN A 122 -3.56 3.18 9.36
N ASN A 123 -4.19 2.00 9.49
CA ASN A 123 -3.61 0.73 9.01
C ASN A 123 -4.16 0.30 7.65
N ARG A 124 -5.00 1.10 6.98
CA ARG A 124 -5.71 0.68 5.75
C ARG A 124 -4.81 0.52 4.53
N ASN A 125 -3.66 1.20 4.48
CA ASN A 125 -2.67 1.06 3.41
C ASN A 125 -1.53 0.11 3.79
N GLN A 126 -1.56 -0.47 4.99
CA GLN A 126 -0.52 -1.39 5.41
C GLN A 126 -0.70 -2.72 4.68
N ILE A 127 0.33 -3.12 3.94
CA ILE A 127 0.37 -4.44 3.33
C ILE A 127 0.70 -5.44 4.43
N VAL A 128 -0.20 -6.39 4.65
CA VAL A 128 0.04 -7.47 5.59
C VAL A 128 1.20 -8.32 5.09
N THR A 129 2.25 -8.45 5.90
CA THR A 129 3.43 -9.25 5.55
C THR A 129 3.37 -10.64 6.16
N ALA A 130 4.04 -11.61 5.53
CA ALA A 130 4.10 -12.97 6.05
C ALA A 130 4.69 -13.05 7.47
N MET A 131 5.54 -12.10 7.84
CA MET A 131 6.13 -12.01 9.17
C MET A 131 5.12 -11.60 10.25
N GLU A 132 4.13 -10.76 9.89
CA GLU A 132 3.01 -10.41 10.77
C GLU A 132 2.04 -11.58 10.95
N LEU A 133 1.81 -12.36 9.88
CA LEU A 133 0.88 -13.51 9.91
C LEU A 133 1.49 -14.76 10.57
N TYR A 134 2.79 -15.00 10.38
CA TYR A 134 3.48 -16.21 10.80
C TYR A 134 4.70 -15.89 11.67
N PRO A 135 4.51 -15.36 12.90
CA PRO A 135 5.61 -14.99 13.79
C PRO A 135 6.51 -16.19 14.17
N ARG A 136 6.02 -17.42 13.98
CA ARG A 136 6.77 -18.66 14.22
C ARG A 136 7.76 -19.03 13.11
N CYS A 137 7.68 -18.42 11.93
CA CYS A 137 8.64 -18.63 10.84
C CYS A 137 9.90 -17.74 10.97
N GLN A 138 10.07 -17.02 12.08
CA GLN A 138 11.26 -16.21 12.37
C GLN A 138 12.53 -17.01 12.63
N THR A 139 12.47 -18.35 12.57
CA THR A 139 13.67 -19.17 12.60
C THR A 139 14.46 -18.91 11.33
N VAL A 140 15.42 -18.00 11.42
CA VAL A 140 16.55 -17.93 10.48
C VAL A 140 17.23 -19.28 10.59
N THR A 141 16.85 -20.21 9.73
CA THR A 141 17.68 -21.38 9.49
C THR A 141 18.89 -20.81 8.77
N GLU A 142 19.99 -20.62 9.49
CA GLU A 142 21.27 -20.33 8.89
C GLU A 142 21.59 -21.53 7.99
N VAL A 143 21.28 -21.39 6.69
CA VAL A 143 21.59 -22.42 5.71
C VAL A 143 23.10 -22.37 5.54
N THR A 144 23.81 -23.14 6.37
CA THR A 144 25.20 -23.47 6.09
C THR A 144 25.19 -24.35 4.86
N LEU A 145 25.42 -23.73 3.69
CA LEU A 145 25.66 -24.47 2.46
C LEU A 145 26.89 -25.35 2.71
N PRO A 146 26.78 -26.69 2.63
CA PRO A 146 27.94 -27.55 2.81
C PRO A 146 28.96 -27.23 1.70
N GLY A 147 30.08 -26.60 2.08
CA GLY A 147 31.18 -26.25 1.17
C GLY A 147 31.70 -24.81 1.20
N ALA A 148 31.12 -23.90 2.00
CA ALA A 148 31.53 -22.48 2.01
C ALA A 148 32.91 -22.19 2.65
N ASP A 149 33.55 -23.17 3.29
CA ASP A 149 34.85 -23.02 3.97
C ASP A 149 36.09 -23.41 3.14
N GLN A 150 35.96 -23.62 1.83
CA GLN A 150 37.15 -23.84 1.00
C GLN A 150 37.61 -22.52 0.37
N PRO A 151 38.81 -22.00 0.71
CA PRO A 151 39.50 -21.05 -0.15
C PRO A 151 39.97 -21.82 -1.40
N GLY A 152 39.04 -22.03 -2.32
CA GLY A 152 39.22 -22.79 -3.55
C GLY A 152 39.11 -21.88 -4.76
N THR A 153 40.22 -21.73 -5.48
CA THR A 153 40.32 -21.16 -6.83
C THR A 153 39.09 -21.46 -7.68
N GLY A 154 38.35 -20.42 -8.05
CA GLY A 154 37.15 -20.52 -8.89
C GLY A 154 37.48 -21.10 -10.27
N SER A 155 37.09 -22.35 -10.49
CA SER A 155 36.88 -22.89 -11.83
C SER A 155 35.37 -22.95 -12.07
N LEU A 156 34.90 -22.11 -12.99
CA LEU A 156 33.51 -22.09 -13.43
C LEU A 156 33.17 -23.44 -14.07
N ILE A 157 32.40 -24.28 -13.39
CA ILE A 157 31.81 -25.47 -13.98
C ILE A 157 30.65 -25.00 -14.86
N ALA A 158 30.72 -25.31 -16.15
CA ALA A 158 29.67 -25.02 -17.12
C ALA A 158 28.35 -25.72 -16.73
N PRO A 159 27.17 -25.14 -17.05
CA PRO A 159 25.90 -25.77 -16.74
C PRO A 159 25.77 -27.11 -17.46
N GLN A 160 25.45 -28.17 -16.71
CA GLN A 160 25.12 -29.47 -17.29
C GLN A 160 23.75 -29.38 -18.01
N PRO A 161 23.56 -30.11 -19.13
CA PRO A 161 22.31 -30.12 -19.84
C PRO A 161 21.20 -30.78 -19.00
N ASP A 162 19.99 -30.24 -19.12
CA ASP A 162 18.79 -30.66 -18.41
C ASP A 162 18.62 -32.19 -18.44
N ALA A 163 18.67 -32.81 -17.26
CA ALA A 163 18.20 -34.18 -17.11
C ALA A 163 16.69 -34.20 -17.40
N GLN A 164 16.27 -35.02 -18.37
CA GLN A 164 14.86 -35.21 -18.71
C GLN A 164 14.03 -35.51 -17.47
N LEU A 165 13.04 -34.66 -17.19
CA LEU A 165 11.97 -34.96 -16.25
C LEU A 165 11.19 -36.17 -16.77
N GLU A 166 11.19 -37.26 -16.02
CA GLU A 166 10.33 -38.41 -16.32
C GLU A 166 8.85 -38.05 -16.10
N PRO A 167 7.92 -38.50 -16.96
CA PRO A 167 6.50 -38.20 -16.80
C PRO A 167 5.95 -38.79 -15.50
N PRO A 168 5.02 -38.09 -14.81
CA PRO A 168 4.38 -38.63 -13.61
C PRO A 168 3.58 -39.90 -13.94
N GLN A 169 3.74 -40.94 -13.13
CA GLN A 169 3.03 -42.21 -13.33
C GLN A 169 1.52 -42.05 -13.07
N PRO A 170 0.65 -42.82 -13.77
CA PRO A 170 -0.79 -42.77 -13.57
C PRO A 170 -1.18 -43.24 -12.15
N LEU A 171 -2.04 -42.47 -11.49
CA LEU A 171 -2.60 -42.83 -10.19
C LEU A 171 -3.51 -44.05 -10.33
N THR A 172 -3.18 -45.13 -9.61
CA THR A 172 -4.09 -46.28 -9.47
C THR A 172 -5.31 -45.88 -8.63
N PRO A 173 -6.55 -46.25 -9.03
CA PRO A 173 -7.74 -46.00 -8.22
C PRO A 173 -7.65 -46.71 -6.87
N VAL A 174 -7.83 -45.95 -5.79
CA VAL A 174 -7.97 -46.50 -4.43
C VAL A 174 -9.41 -46.98 -4.28
N GLU A 175 -9.57 -48.29 -4.04
CA GLU A 175 -10.85 -48.93 -3.73
C GLU A 175 -11.32 -48.52 -2.32
N PRO A 176 -12.56 -48.01 -2.15
CA PRO A 176 -13.05 -47.61 -0.84
C PRO A 176 -13.60 -48.83 -0.06
N GLU A 177 -12.80 -49.36 0.87
CA GLU A 177 -13.33 -50.19 1.95
C GLU A 177 -13.94 -49.30 3.04
N GLY A 178 -15.26 -49.17 3.04
CA GLY A 178 -16.02 -48.52 4.11
C GLY A 178 -17.37 -49.22 4.30
N PRO A 179 -17.74 -49.64 5.52
CA PRO A 179 -18.99 -50.35 5.75
C PRO A 179 -20.20 -49.42 5.57
N ALA A 180 -21.22 -49.93 4.90
CA ALA A 180 -22.49 -49.24 4.64
C ALA A 180 -23.17 -48.83 5.95
N LEU A 181 -23.33 -47.52 6.15
CA LEU A 181 -24.17 -46.98 7.22
C LEU A 181 -25.64 -47.13 6.81
N VAL A 182 -26.37 -47.96 7.54
CA VAL A 182 -27.82 -48.08 7.45
C VAL A 182 -28.44 -46.87 8.17
N PRO A 183 -29.32 -46.07 7.54
CA PRO A 183 -29.96 -44.95 8.23
C PRO A 183 -31.05 -45.45 9.19
N PRO A 184 -31.23 -44.82 10.36
CA PRO A 184 -32.31 -45.15 11.28
C PRO A 184 -33.66 -44.67 10.73
N ALA A 185 -34.66 -45.53 10.85
CA ALA A 185 -36.05 -45.19 10.58
C ALA A 185 -36.60 -44.34 11.72
N TYR A 186 -37.08 -43.13 11.42
CA TYR A 186 -38.27 -42.50 12.00
C TYR A 186 -38.80 -41.42 11.05
#